data_AF-A0A0Q5VMY1-F1
#
_entry.id   AF-A0A0Q5VMY1-F1
#
_cell.length_a   1.000
_cell.length_b   1.000
_cell.length_c   1.000
_cell.angle_alpha   90.00
_cell.angle_beta   90.00
_cell.angle_gamma   90.00
#
_symmetry.space_group_name_H-M   'P 1'
#
loop_
_entity.id
_entity.type
_entity.pdbx_description
1 polymer ?
#
loop_
_entity_poly.entity_id
_entity_poly.type
_entity_poly.pdbx_seq_one_letter_code
_entity_poly.pdbx_strand_id
1 'polypeptide(L)'
;MRLANILALVSATIWFGLFLVGHNLIGSLADQHITGFPNSGQVQMYVWWPAAVGLVVFATVCLCNGLKRWRWLLKSVAALSLLMLGPFLLAYSGGI
;
A
#
# COMPACT_ATOMS: atom_id res chain seq x y z
N MET A 1 0.46 2.46 -22.73
CA MET A 1 -0.54 1.83 -21.83
C MET A 1 0.04 0.62 -21.13
N ARG A 2 0.60 -0.37 -21.86
CA ARG A 2 1.17 -1.60 -21.27
C ARG A 2 2.11 -1.33 -20.10
N LEU A 3 3.14 -0.49 -20.29
CA LEU A 3 4.09 -0.18 -19.21
C LEU A 3 3.43 0.45 -17.97
N ALA A 4 2.51 1.41 -18.14
CA ALA A 4 1.82 2.06 -17.01
C ALA A 4 0.94 1.06 -16.24
N ASN A 5 0.26 0.15 -16.94
CA ASN A 5 -0.52 -0.90 -16.30
C ASN A 5 0.37 -1.94 -15.59
N ILE A 6 1.53 -2.28 -16.16
CA ILE A 6 2.50 -3.18 -15.51
C ILE A 6 3.00 -2.53 -14.21
N LEU A 7 3.41 -1.25 -14.24
CA LEU A 7 3.85 -0.53 -13.05
C LEU A 7 2.75 -0.45 -11.99
N ALA A 8 1.52 -0.15 -12.39
CA ALA A 8 0.39 -0.09 -11.48
C ALA A 8 0.05 -1.46 -10.88
N LEU A 9 0.13 -2.53 -11.68
CA LEU A 9 -0.07 -3.90 -11.21
C LEU A 9 0.98 -4.31 -10.18
N VAL A 10 2.27 -4.05 -10.47
CA VAL A 10 3.37 -4.33 -9.55
C VAL A 10 3.17 -3.54 -8.25
N SER A 11 2.91 -2.24 -8.35
CA SER A 11 2.66 -1.39 -7.18
C SER A 11 1.47 -1.90 -6.35
N ALA A 12 0.32 -2.13 -6.99
CA ALA A 12 -0.87 -2.61 -6.29
C ALA A 12 -0.63 -3.96 -5.61
N THR A 13 0.11 -4.86 -6.26
CA THR A 13 0.45 -6.17 -5.69
C THR A 13 1.32 -6.03 -4.45
N ILE A 14 2.33 -5.16 -4.49
CA ILE A 14 3.22 -4.93 -3.33
C ILE A 14 2.44 -4.31 -2.17
N TRP A 15 1.68 -3.23 -2.41
CA TRP A 15 0.91 -2.56 -1.36
C TRP A 15 -0.18 -3.45 -0.77
N PHE A 16 -0.85 -4.25 -1.60
CA PHE A 16 -1.82 -5.23 -1.12
C PHE A 16 -1.15 -6.36 -0.32
N GLY A 17 0.01 -6.84 -0.76
CA GLY A 17 0.81 -7.81 -0.01
C GLY A 17 1.21 -7.28 1.37
N LEU A 18 1.70 -6.04 1.43
CA LEU A 18 2.03 -5.37 2.70
C LEU A 18 0.81 -5.20 3.60
N PHE A 19 -0.35 -4.84 3.04
CA PHE A 19 -1.61 -4.78 3.78
C PHE A 19 -1.96 -6.14 4.40
N LEU A 20 -1.87 -7.24 3.64
CA LEU A 20 -2.18 -8.58 4.15
C LEU A 20 -1.21 -9.00 5.26
N VAL A 21 0.09 -8.76 5.06
CA VAL A 21 1.11 -9.05 6.09
C VAL A 21 0.84 -8.23 7.35
N GLY A 22 0.59 -6.92 7.21
CA GLY A 22 0.30 -6.03 8.31
C GLY A 22 -0.99 -6.39 9.04
N HIS A 23 -2.06 -6.73 8.32
CA HIS A 23 -3.31 -7.19 8.90
C HIS A 23 -3.12 -8.46 9.76
N ASN A 24 -2.41 -9.46 9.23
CA ASN A 24 -2.14 -10.69 9.98
C ASN A 24 -1.24 -10.44 11.19
N LEU A 25 -0.27 -9.54 11.08
CA LEU A 25 0.61 -9.17 12.18
C LEU A 25 -0.15 -8.48 13.31
N ILE A 26 -1.01 -7.52 12.98
CA ILE A 26 -1.89 -6.84 13.94
C ILE A 26 -2.88 -7.81 14.58
N GLY A 27 -3.47 -8.72 13.80
CA GLY A 27 -4.37 -9.75 14.33
C GLY A 27 -3.67 -10.64 15.36
N SER A 28 -2.49 -11.15 15.02
CA SER A 28 -1.67 -11.97 15.93
C SER A 28 -1.28 -11.23 17.21
N LEU A 29 -0.96 -9.93 17.13
CA LEU A 29 -0.67 -9.11 18.31
C LEU A 29 -1.91 -8.89 19.19
N ALA A 30 -3.08 -8.68 18.57
CA ALA A 30 -4.33 -8.54 19.31
C ALA A 30 -4.66 -9.82 20.08
N ASP A 31 -4.44 -10.99 19.47
CA ASP A 31 -4.70 -12.30 20.08
C ASP A 31 -3.76 -12.61 21.28
N GLN A 32 -2.58 -11.99 21.32
CA GLN A 32 -1.61 -12.17 22.40
C GLN A 32 -1.95 -11.36 23.67
N HIS A 33 -2.94 -10.47 23.62
CA HIS A 33 -3.40 -9.67 24.77
C HIS A 33 -2.27 -8.90 25.49
N ILE A 34 -1.24 -8.47 24.76
CA ILE A 34 -0.12 -7.71 25.33
C ILE A 34 -0.60 -6.29 25.59
N THR A 35 -0.49 -5.82 26.84
CA THR A 35 -0.88 -4.46 27.22
C THR A 35 -0.18 -3.42 26.35
N GLY A 36 -0.96 -2.54 25.71
CA GLY A 36 -0.45 -1.49 24.83
C GLY A 36 -0.26 -1.90 23.37
N PHE A 37 -0.58 -3.14 23.00
CA PHE A 37 -0.51 -3.64 21.62
C PHE A 37 -1.84 -4.27 21.16
N PRO A 38 -2.18 -4.16 19.86
CA PRO A 38 -1.60 -3.22 18.91
C PRO A 38 -1.95 -1.77 19.26
N ASN A 39 -1.00 -0.85 19.19
CA ASN A 39 -1.30 0.58 19.36
C ASN A 39 -1.83 1.20 18.06
N SER A 40 -2.46 2.37 18.16
CA SER A 40 -3.07 3.05 17.01
C SER A 40 -2.07 3.37 15.89
N GLY A 41 -0.82 3.71 16.24
CA GLY A 41 0.25 3.95 15.29
C GLY A 41 0.61 2.71 14.47
N GLN A 42 0.67 1.55 15.11
CA GLN A 42 0.90 0.27 14.43
C GLN A 42 -0.25 -0.07 13.48
N VAL A 43 -1.51 0.04 13.91
CA VAL A 43 -2.65 -0.21 13.03
C VAL A 43 -2.63 0.75 11.83
N GLN A 44 -2.33 2.03 12.06
CA GLN A 44 -2.24 3.02 10.99
C GLN A 44 -1.12 2.69 9.99
N MET A 45 0.04 2.29 10.48
CA MET A 45 1.22 2.03 9.68
C MET A 45 1.17 0.71 8.93
N TYR A 46 0.75 -0.37 9.59
CA TYR A 46 0.75 -1.71 9.03
C TYR A 46 -0.50 -2.01 8.18
N VAL A 47 -1.63 -1.35 8.46
CA VAL A 47 -2.91 -1.67 7.80
C VAL A 47 -3.40 -0.50 6.96
N TRP A 48 -3.64 0.65 7.58
CA TRP A 48 -4.32 1.75 6.90
C TRP A 48 -3.48 2.38 5.79
N TRP A 49 -2.18 2.60 6.00
CA TRP A 49 -1.32 3.18 4.97
C TRP A 49 -1.23 2.29 3.72
N PRO A 50 -0.85 1.00 3.83
CA PRO A 50 -0.81 0.11 2.67
C PRO A 50 -2.15 -0.02 1.94
N ALA A 51 -3.25 -0.13 2.69
CA ALA A 51 -4.59 -0.16 2.12
C ALA A 51 -4.91 1.13 1.34
N ALA A 52 -4.63 2.29 1.91
CA ALA A 52 -4.90 3.59 1.28
C ALA A 52 -4.11 3.76 -0.02
N VAL A 53 -2.81 3.46 -0.03
CA VAL A 53 -2.00 3.56 -1.26
C VAL A 53 -2.48 2.55 -2.31
N GLY A 54 -2.72 1.30 -1.89
CA GLY A 54 -3.25 0.26 -2.79
C GLY A 54 -4.57 0.66 -3.44
N LEU A 55 -5.51 1.22 -2.66
CA LEU A 55 -6.79 1.73 -3.15
C LEU A 55 -6.62 2.91 -4.11
N VAL A 56 -5.72 3.86 -3.83
CA VAL A 56 -5.45 4.99 -4.73
C VAL A 56 -4.90 4.50 -6.08
N VAL A 57 -3.96 3.55 -6.07
CA VAL A 57 -3.42 2.96 -7.29
C VAL A 57 -4.53 2.24 -8.06
N PHE A 58 -5.33 1.41 -7.38
CA PHE A 58 -6.43 0.67 -7.99
C PHE A 58 -7.51 1.58 -8.59
N ALA A 59 -7.92 2.62 -7.85
CA ALA A 59 -8.88 3.61 -8.34
C ALA A 59 -8.34 4.35 -9.57
N THR A 60 -7.05 4.72 -9.56
CA THR A 60 -6.41 5.37 -10.71
C THR A 60 -6.36 4.45 -11.93
N VAL A 61 -6.09 3.15 -11.75
CA VAL A 61 -6.16 2.16 -12.84
C VAL A 61 -7.57 2.11 -13.44
N CYS A 62 -8.59 2.02 -12.60
CA CYS A 62 -10.00 1.95 -13.03
C CYS A 62 -10.41 3.22 -13.80
N LEU A 63 -10.09 4.39 -13.28
CA LEU A 63 -10.42 5.68 -13.89
C LEU A 63 -9.68 5.89 -15.23
N CYS A 64 -8.35 5.68 -15.26
CA CYS A 64 -7.55 5.91 -16.46
C CYS A 64 -7.86 4.91 -17.58
N ASN A 65 -8.13 3.65 -17.25
CA ASN A 65 -8.48 2.63 -18.25
C ASN A 65 -9.95 2.76 -18.69
N GLY A 66 -10.87 3.06 -17.77
CA GLY A 66 -12.29 3.26 -18.07
C GLY A 66 -12.53 4.47 -18.98
N LEU A 67 -11.89 5.61 -18.68
CA LEU A 67 -12.01 6.83 -19.49
C LEU A 67 -11.08 6.84 -20.70
N LYS A 68 -10.18 5.85 -20.83
CA LYS A 68 -9.12 5.76 -21.87
C LYS A 68 -8.24 7.02 -21.98
N ARG A 69 -8.21 7.85 -20.93
CA ARG A 69 -7.52 9.16 -20.87
C ARG A 69 -6.49 9.18 -19.74
N TRP A 70 -5.63 10.18 -19.75
CA TRP A 70 -4.68 10.49 -18.65
C TRP A 70 -3.66 9.39 -18.34
N ARG A 71 -3.07 8.80 -19.38
CA ARG A 71 -2.05 7.74 -19.27
C ARG A 71 -0.83 8.16 -18.44
N TRP A 72 -0.52 9.45 -18.46
CA TRP A 72 0.58 10.04 -17.70
C TRP A 72 0.29 10.01 -16.19
N LEU A 73 -0.95 10.26 -15.78
CA LEU A 73 -1.37 10.24 -14.38
C LEU A 73 -1.16 8.85 -13.77
N LEU A 74 -1.62 7.80 -14.45
CA LEU A 74 -1.42 6.42 -13.99
C LEU A 74 0.05 6.09 -13.80
N LYS A 75 0.91 6.49 -14.76
CA LYS A 75 2.36 6.28 -14.66
C LYS A 75 2.95 7.01 -13.47
N SER A 76 2.56 8.27 -13.25
CA SER A 76 3.06 9.09 -12.15
C SER A 76 2.62 8.55 -10.79
N VAL A 77 1.35 8.17 -10.63
CA VAL A 77 0.84 7.59 -9.38
C VAL A 77 1.54 6.26 -9.08
N ALA A 78 1.66 5.37 -10.06
CA ALA A 78 2.37 4.11 -9.89
C ALA A 78 3.86 4.32 -9.54
N ALA A 79 4.56 5.21 -10.24
CA ALA A 79 5.96 5.50 -9.96
C ALA A 79 6.17 6.13 -8.58
N LEU A 80 5.33 7.09 -8.19
CA LEU A 80 5.40 7.73 -6.89
C LEU A 80 5.12 6.72 -5.77
N SER A 81 4.11 5.86 -5.94
CA SER A 81 3.79 4.82 -4.95
C SER A 81 4.93 3.82 -4.75
N LEU A 82 5.69 3.49 -5.80
CA LEU A 82 6.88 2.63 -5.69
C LEU A 82 8.06 3.37 -5.06
N LEU A 83 8.24 4.65 -5.36
CA LEU A 83 9.27 5.47 -4.72
C LEU A 83 9.03 5.62 -3.21
N MET A 84 7.76 5.80 -2.80
CA MET A 84 7.37 5.87 -1.40
C MET A 84 7.59 4.56 -0.63
N LEU A 85 7.75 3.43 -1.34
CA LEU A 85 8.02 2.15 -0.72
C LEU A 85 9.33 2.14 0.07
N GLY A 86 10.38 2.83 -0.41
CA GLY A 86 11.68 2.87 0.28
C GLY A 86 11.58 3.50 1.67
N PRO A 87 11.15 4.77 1.79
CA PRO A 87 10.92 5.41 3.08
C PRO A 87 9.91 4.66 3.95
N PHE A 88 8.85 4.11 3.34
CA PHE A 88 7.85 3.31 4.06
C PHE A 88 8.49 2.08 4.70
N LEU A 89 9.29 1.30 3.95
CA LEU A 89 9.94 0.09 4.45
C LEU A 89 10.97 0.38 5.53
N LEU A 90 11.71 1.49 5.43
CA LEU A 90 12.64 1.92 6.49
C LEU A 90 11.91 2.16 7.81
N ALA A 91 10.77 2.86 7.75
CA ALA A 91 9.93 3.06 8.91
C ALA A 91 9.31 1.73 9.37
N TYR A 92 8.86 0.88 8.44
CA TYR A 92 8.21 -0.42 8.69
C TYR A 92 9.13 -1.39 9.44
N SER A 93 10.42 -1.37 9.13
CA SER A 93 11.45 -2.20 9.79
C SER A 93 12.03 -1.58 11.06
N GLY A 94 11.98 -0.25 11.20
CA GLY A 94 12.59 0.49 12.32
C GLY A 94 11.64 0.81 13.49
N GLY A 95 10.39 0.38 13.42
CA GLY A 95 9.33 0.61 14.42
C GLY A 95 9.09 -0.55 15.39
N ILE A 96 10.11 -1.40 15.60
CA ILE A 96 10.25 -2.35 16.72
C ILE A 96 11.54 -2.00 17.45
#